data_AF-A0A2U1QAQ5-F1
#
_entry.id   AF-A0A2U1QAQ5-F1
#
_cell.length_a   1.000
_cell.length_b   1.000
_cell.length_c   1.000
_cell.angle_alpha   90.00
_cell.angle_beta   90.00
_cell.angle_gamma   90.00
#
_symmetry.space_group_name_H-M   'P 1'
#
loop_
_entity.id
_entity.type
_entity.pdbx_description
1 polymer ?
#
loop_
_entity_poly.entity_id
_entity_poly.type
_entity_poly.pdbx_seq_one_letter_code
_entity_poly.pdbx_strand_id
1 'polypeptide(L)'
;MNEAKVEGNKLFGEGLYDEALLKYDHAIQLAPEMSASAEIRAICHNNRATCFFKLEKYEDSVKECTKALELNPTYMKPLLRKAEAHEKLENYDDAITGKYCDYHSFLYRSVVAVSYSTSCEST
;
A
#
# COMPACT_ATOMS: atom_id res chain seq x y z
N MET A 1 -11.59 -1.81 -18.19
CA MET A 1 -11.11 -2.03 -16.81
C MET A 1 -9.58 -1.96 -16.71
N ASN A 2 -8.82 -2.75 -17.48
CA ASN A 2 -7.34 -2.68 -17.47
C ASN A 2 -6.75 -1.43 -18.14
N GLU A 3 -7.46 -0.78 -19.06
CA GLU A 3 -6.97 0.42 -19.77
C GLU A 3 -6.66 1.58 -18.83
N ALA A 4 -7.57 1.93 -17.91
CA ALA A 4 -7.37 3.03 -16.97
C ALA A 4 -6.16 2.79 -16.04
N LYS A 5 -5.92 1.53 -15.64
CA LYS A 5 -4.74 1.12 -14.87
C LYS A 5 -3.46 1.23 -15.69
N VAL A 6 -3.48 0.80 -16.95
CA VAL A 6 -2.31 0.88 -17.86
C VAL A 6 -1.95 2.34 -18.14
N GLU A 7 -2.96 3.19 -18.36
CA GLU A 7 -2.74 4.63 -18.54
C GLU A 7 -2.16 5.27 -17.27
N GLY A 8 -2.69 4.91 -16.09
CA GLY A 8 -2.13 5.35 -14.81
C GLY A 8 -0.66 4.92 -14.64
N ASN A 9 -0.29 3.71 -15.06
CA ASN A 9 1.10 3.24 -15.01
C ASN A 9 2.01 4.03 -15.95
N LYS A 10 1.50 4.40 -17.13
CA LYS A 10 2.23 5.22 -18.11
C LYS A 10 2.50 6.62 -17.54
N LEU A 11 1.47 7.29 -17.03
CA LEU A 11 1.58 8.60 -16.38
C LEU A 11 2.52 8.56 -15.17
N PHE A 12 2.49 7.47 -14.39
CA PHE A 12 3.44 7.26 -13.31
C PHE A 12 4.90 7.20 -13.79
N GLY A 13 5.16 6.52 -14.92
CA GLY A 13 6.48 6.48 -15.55
C GLY A 13 6.92 7.85 -16.09
N GLU A 14 5.98 8.71 -16.48
CA GLU A 14 6.22 10.08 -16.91
C GLU A 14 6.41 11.06 -15.74
N GLY A 15 6.22 10.60 -14.49
CA GLY A 15 6.33 11.43 -13.29
C GLY A 15 5.09 12.27 -12.98
N LEU A 16 4.01 12.10 -13.74
CA LEU A 16 2.73 12.78 -13.55
C LEU A 16 1.87 12.03 -12.51
N TYR A 17 2.29 12.10 -11.25
CA TYR A 17 1.68 11.33 -10.17
C TYR A 17 0.23 11.74 -9.87
N ASP A 18 -0.09 13.03 -9.92
CA ASP A 18 -1.46 13.51 -9.66
C ASP A 18 -2.45 13.04 -10.74
N GLU A 19 -2.05 13.07 -12.00
CA GLU A 19 -2.88 12.56 -13.11
C GLU A 19 -3.02 11.03 -13.04
N ALA A 20 -1.93 10.33 -12.69
CA ALA A 20 -1.97 8.89 -12.46
C ALA A 20 -2.98 8.51 -11.36
N LEU A 21 -3.03 9.27 -10.25
CA LEU A 21 -4.01 9.05 -9.18
C LEU A 21 -5.45 9.13 -9.69
N LEU A 22 -5.78 10.12 -10.53
CA LEU A 22 -7.11 10.25 -11.12
C LEU A 22 -7.46 9.05 -12.01
N LYS A 23 -6.51 8.56 -12.81
CA LYS A 23 -6.72 7.37 -13.64
C LYS A 23 -6.94 6.11 -12.81
N TYR A 24 -6.19 5.92 -11.73
CA TYR A 24 -6.40 4.80 -10.83
C TYR A 24 -7.72 4.88 -10.08
N ASP A 25 -8.16 6.08 -9.69
CA ASP A 25 -9.47 6.27 -9.06
C ASP A 25 -10.60 5.89 -10.04
N HIS A 26 -10.50 6.34 -11.29
CA HIS A 26 -11.44 5.94 -12.33
C HIS A 26 -11.39 4.42 -12.59
N ALA A 27 -10.20 3.79 -12.54
CA ALA A 27 -10.08 2.34 -12.65
C ALA A 27 -10.80 1.59 -11.51
N ILE A 28 -10.78 2.14 -10.29
CA ILE A 28 -11.49 1.59 -9.13
C ILE A 28 -13.00 1.78 -9.27
N GLN A 29 -13.47 2.94 -9.75
CA GLN A 29 -14.91 3.19 -9.96
C GLN A 29 -15.50 2.31 -11.07
N LEU A 30 -14.73 2.04 -12.12
CA LEU A 30 -15.12 1.13 -13.21
C LEU A 30 -15.03 -0.35 -12.82
N ALA A 31 -14.40 -0.66 -11.68
CA ALA A 31 -14.29 -2.02 -11.19
C ALA A 31 -15.61 -2.43 -10.52
N PRO A 32 -16.36 -3.42 -11.04
CA PRO A 32 -17.54 -3.92 -10.35
C PRO A 32 -17.16 -4.46 -8.96
N GLU A 33 -18.01 -4.26 -7.96
CA GLU A 33 -17.83 -4.80 -6.60
C GLU A 33 -18.07 -6.32 -6.54
N MET A 34 -17.26 -7.08 -7.28
CA MET A 34 -17.30 -8.54 -7.31
C MET A 34 -15.94 -9.07 -6.84
N SER A 35 -15.90 -10.24 -6.18
CA SER A 35 -14.63 -10.85 -5.71
C SER A 35 -13.56 -11.00 -6.79
N ALA A 36 -13.94 -11.22 -8.05
CA ALA A 36 -12.99 -11.28 -9.18
C ALA A 36 -12.28 -9.94 -9.47
N SER A 37 -12.86 -8.82 -9.03
CA SER A 37 -12.32 -7.47 -9.20
C SER A 37 -11.58 -6.94 -7.98
N ALA A 38 -11.66 -7.64 -6.84
CA ALA A 38 -10.97 -7.26 -5.61
C ALA A 38 -9.45 -7.21 -5.79
N GLU A 39 -8.89 -8.15 -6.56
CA GLU A 39 -7.46 -8.16 -6.89
C GLU A 39 -7.07 -6.92 -7.71
N ILE A 40 -7.86 -6.56 -8.71
CA ILE A 40 -7.60 -5.37 -9.55
C ILE A 40 -7.69 -4.09 -8.71
N ARG A 41 -8.70 -3.98 -7.85
CA ARG A 41 -8.85 -2.84 -6.91
C ARG A 41 -7.64 -2.77 -5.96
N ALA A 42 -7.20 -3.89 -5.40
CA ALA A 42 -6.02 -3.95 -4.53
C ALA A 42 -4.74 -3.48 -5.25
N ILE A 43 -4.54 -3.91 -6.51
CA ILE A 43 -3.43 -3.44 -7.35
C ILE A 43 -3.53 -1.92 -7.60
N CYS A 44 -4.72 -1.40 -7.92
CA CYS A 44 -4.94 0.03 -8.12
C CYS A 44 -4.62 0.84 -6.85
N HIS A 45 -5.08 0.40 -5.68
CA HIS A 45 -4.74 1.04 -4.40
C HIS A 45 -3.24 1.01 -4.10
N ASN A 46 -2.54 -0.10 -4.39
CA ASN A 46 -1.08 -0.16 -4.25
C ASN A 46 -0.35 0.81 -5.18
N ASN A 47 -0.82 0.97 -6.41
CA ASN A 47 -0.25 1.92 -7.34
C ASN A 47 -0.50 3.37 -6.90
N ARG A 48 -1.70 3.67 -6.36
CA ARG A 48 -1.99 4.96 -5.72
C ARG A 48 -1.06 5.22 -4.53
N ALA A 49 -0.85 4.23 -3.68
CA ALA A 49 0.08 4.34 -2.56
C ALA A 49 1.50 4.67 -3.04
N THR A 50 1.94 4.06 -4.13
CA THR A 50 3.24 4.37 -4.75
C THR A 50 3.30 5.81 -5.28
N CYS A 51 2.21 6.32 -5.87
CA CYS A 51 2.13 7.73 -6.29
C CYS A 51 2.23 8.67 -5.09
N PHE A 52 1.48 8.41 -4.01
CA PHE A 52 1.54 9.19 -2.78
C PHE A 52 2.93 9.15 -2.13
N PHE A 53 3.59 7.99 -2.13
CA PHE A 53 4.96 7.85 -1.65
C PHE A 53 5.94 8.72 -2.46
N LYS A 54 5.76 8.80 -3.79
CA LYS A 54 6.57 9.68 -4.66
C LYS A 54 6.26 11.16 -4.48
N LEU A 55 5.04 11.50 -4.07
CA LEU A 55 4.63 12.86 -3.70
C LEU A 55 4.99 13.21 -2.24
N GLU A 56 5.75 12.36 -1.54
CA GLU A 56 6.12 12.53 -0.12
C GLU A 56 4.92 12.62 0.84
N LYS A 57 3.73 12.19 0.38
CA LYS A 57 2.51 12.07 1.18
C LYS A 57 2.43 10.69 1.80
N TYR A 58 3.35 10.43 2.72
CA TYR A 58 3.54 9.09 3.28
C TYR A 58 2.32 8.60 4.08
N GLU A 59 1.60 9.48 4.78
CA GLU A 59 0.37 9.11 5.51
C GLU A 59 -0.71 8.57 4.57
N ASP A 60 -0.92 9.22 3.43
CA ASP A 60 -1.91 8.79 2.44
C ASP A 60 -1.46 7.51 1.74
N SER A 61 -0.15 7.33 1.53
CA SER A 61 0.42 6.06 1.06
C SER A 61 0.06 4.89 1.99
N VAL A 62 0.20 5.07 3.31
CA VAL A 62 -0.14 4.06 4.32
C VAL A 62 -1.64 3.73 4.30
N LYS A 63 -2.51 4.74 4.18
CA LYS A 63 -3.97 4.55 4.08
C LYS A 63 -4.33 3.71 2.85
N GLU A 64 -3.76 4.03 1.69
CA GLU A 64 -4.02 3.30 0.45
C GLU A 64 -3.44 1.88 0.48
N CYS A 65 -2.27 1.66 1.09
CA CYS A 65 -1.74 0.31 1.30
C CYS A 65 -2.66 -0.53 2.20
N THR A 66 -3.24 0.07 3.23
CA THR A 66 -4.15 -0.63 4.15
C THR A 66 -5.43 -1.06 3.42
N LYS A 67 -6.03 -0.20 2.61
CA LYS A 67 -7.18 -0.56 1.74
C LYS A 67 -6.85 -1.69 0.77
N ALA A 68 -5.63 -1.69 0.20
CA ALA A 68 -5.21 -2.75 -0.70
C ALA A 68 -5.15 -4.12 0.01
N LEU A 69 -4.73 -4.15 1.28
CA LEU A 69 -4.66 -5.36 2.10
C LEU A 69 -6.03 -5.82 2.60
N GLU A 70 -6.93 -4.89 2.91
CA GLU A 70 -8.33 -5.22 3.23
C GLU A 70 -9.04 -5.90 2.06
N LEU A 71 -8.75 -5.46 0.83
CA LEU A 71 -9.30 -6.06 -0.39
C LEU A 71 -8.63 -7.38 -0.75
N ASN A 72 -7.30 -7.47 -0.59
CA ASN A 72 -6.55 -8.69 -0.84
C ASN A 72 -5.44 -8.87 0.22
N PRO A 73 -5.68 -9.66 1.27
CA PRO A 73 -4.69 -9.87 2.33
C PRO A 73 -3.49 -10.70 1.87
N THR A 74 -3.60 -11.44 0.75
CA THR A 74 -2.49 -12.20 0.18
C THR A 74 -1.55 -11.33 -0.66
N TYR A 75 -1.92 -10.08 -0.94
CA TYR A 75 -1.12 -9.17 -1.74
C TYR A 75 0.01 -8.58 -0.88
N MET A 76 1.23 -9.08 -1.07
CA MET A 76 2.39 -8.71 -0.24
C MET A 76 3.02 -7.35 -0.60
N LYS A 77 2.84 -6.86 -1.83
CA LYS A 77 3.48 -5.60 -2.28
C LYS A 77 3.08 -4.36 -1.46
N PRO A 78 1.80 -4.15 -1.11
CA PRO A 78 1.37 -3.07 -0.22
C PRO A 78 1.98 -3.15 1.18
N LEU A 79 2.26 -4.35 1.72
CA LEU A 79 2.91 -4.48 3.03
C LEU A 79 4.31 -3.88 3.01
N LEU A 80 5.09 -4.21 1.97
CA LEU A 80 6.44 -3.65 1.80
C LEU A 80 6.36 -2.12 1.66
N ARG A 81 5.45 -1.62 0.83
CA ARG A 81 5.27 -0.17 0.63
C ARG A 81 4.84 0.54 1.91
N LYS A 82 3.94 -0.08 2.69
CA LYS A 82 3.49 0.45 3.98
C LYS A 82 4.64 0.53 4.97
N ALA A 83 5.50 -0.49 5.03
CA ALA A 83 6.71 -0.46 5.84
C ALA A 83 7.66 0.69 5.41
N GLU A 84 7.96 0.81 4.11
CA GLU A 84 8.77 1.93 3.59
C GLU A 84 8.17 3.31 3.93
N ALA A 85 6.85 3.45 3.82
CA ALA A 85 6.15 4.69 4.13
C ALA A 85 6.17 5.02 5.63
N HIS A 86 6.04 4.00 6.49
CA HIS A 86 6.21 4.15 7.94
C HIS A 86 7.64 4.53 8.30
N GLU A 87 8.66 3.88 7.73
CA GLU A 87 10.06 4.29 7.96
C GLU A 87 10.29 5.75 7.57
N LYS A 88 9.66 6.24 6.50
CA LYS A 88 9.75 7.65 6.11
C LYS A 88 9.03 8.54 7.12
N LEU A 89 7.78 8.25 7.48
CA LEU A 89 7.02 9.00 8.49
C LEU A 89 7.74 9.05 9.83
N GLU A 90 8.21 7.91 10.31
CA GLU A 90 8.96 7.78 11.55
C GLU A 90 10.27 8.57 11.50
N ASN A 91 10.94 8.69 10.34
CA ASN A 91 12.07 9.61 10.22
C ASN A 91 11.67 11.09 10.27
N TYR A 92 10.47 11.48 9.82
CA TYR A 92 9.96 12.84 10.02
C TYR A 92 9.58 13.08 11.49
N ASP A 93 8.89 12.12 12.11
CA ASP A 93 8.47 12.21 13.52
C ASP A 93 9.65 12.08 14.49
N ASP A 94 10.66 11.24 14.22
CA ASP A 94 11.90 11.15 15.01
C ASP A 94 12.84 12.32 14.76
N ALA A 95 12.89 12.89 13.53
CA ALA A 95 13.58 14.16 13.31
C ALA A 95 12.97 15.29 14.15
N ILE A 96 11.67 15.19 14.47
CA ILE A 96 10.96 16.16 15.31
C ILE A 96 11.00 15.77 16.80
N THR A 97 11.06 14.47 17.15
CA THR A 97 10.73 14.00 18.52
C THR A 97 11.82 13.15 19.19
N GLY A 98 12.82 12.62 18.47
CA GLY A 98 14.02 11.97 19.03
C GLY A 98 13.76 10.90 20.11
N LYS A 99 12.79 9.99 19.91
CA LYS A 99 12.28 9.15 21.01
C LYS A 99 11.89 7.71 20.68
N TYR A 100 12.40 7.05 19.65
CA TYR A 100 11.92 5.68 19.36
C TYR A 100 12.99 4.62 19.05
N CYS A 101 14.00 4.48 19.92
CA CYS A 101 14.87 3.29 19.92
C CYS A 101 14.13 1.95 20.18
N ASP A 102 12.87 1.96 20.63
CA ASP A 102 12.18 0.75 21.11
C ASP A 102 11.16 0.13 20.12
N TYR A 103 10.72 0.87 19.09
CA TYR A 103 9.59 0.43 18.23
C TYR A 103 9.98 -0.58 17.15
N HIS A 104 11.24 -0.60 16.71
CA HIS A 104 11.75 -1.54 15.70
C HIS A 104 11.59 -3.01 16.14
N SER A 105 11.57 -3.27 17.46
CA SER A 105 11.34 -4.62 18.02
C SER A 105 9.88 -5.09 17.88
N PHE A 106 8.91 -4.17 17.87
CA PHE A 106 7.48 -4.51 17.90
C PHE A 106 6.94 -4.87 16.51
N LEU A 107 7.34 -4.11 15.49
CA LEU A 107 6.92 -4.35 14.11
C LEU A 107 7.53 -5.64 13.53
N TYR A 108 8.82 -5.90 13.78
CA TYR A 108 9.48 -7.15 13.36
C TYR A 108 8.77 -8.39 13.92
N ARG A 109 8.26 -8.30 15.16
CA ARG A 109 7.54 -9.38 15.83
C ARG A 109 6.13 -9.60 15.28
N SER A 110 5.44 -8.54 14.86
CA SER A 110 4.10 -8.65 14.26
C SER A 110 4.12 -9.25 12.85
N VAL A 111 5.10 -8.86 12.01
CA VAL A 111 5.26 -9.40 10.65
C VAL A 111 5.68 -10.88 10.68
N VAL A 112 6.53 -11.27 11.64
CA VAL A 112 6.94 -12.68 11.83
C VAL A 112 5.87 -13.52 12.56
N ALA A 113 5.01 -12.92 13.38
CA ALA A 113 3.95 -13.67 14.08
C ALA A 113 2.85 -14.19 13.13
N VAL A 114 2.54 -13.44 12.06
CA VAL A 114 1.51 -13.85 11.10
C VAL A 114 1.92 -15.12 10.34
N SER A 115 3.20 -15.28 10.01
CA SER A 115 3.71 -16.46 9.28
C SER A 115 3.77 -17.76 10.10
N TYR A 116 3.71 -17.70 11.43
CA TYR A 116 3.71 -18.91 12.29
C TYR A 116 2.29 -19.37 12.69
N SER A 117 1.26 -18.56 12.51
CA SER A 117 -0.10 -18.90 12.94
C SER A 117 -0.83 -19.90 12.01
N THR A 118 -0.41 -20.02 10.75
CA THR A 118 -1.09 -20.88 9.75
C THR A 118 -0.61 -22.34 9.71
N SER A 119 0.29 -22.78 10.60
CA SER A 119 0.79 -24.17 10.64
C SER A 119 0.18 -25.03 11.76
N CYS A 120 -0.79 -24.53 12.54
CA CYS A 120 -1.30 -25.24 13.73
C CYS A 120 -2.78 -25.70 13.66
N GLU A 121 -3.45 -25.57 12.52
CA GLU A 121 -4.81 -26.13 12.32
C GLU A 121 -4.79 -27.20 11.22
N SER A 122 -4.14 -28.33 11.50
CA SER A 122 -4.34 -29.59 10.79
C SER A 122 -3.93 -30.74 11.71
N THR A 123 -4.85 -31.15 12.58
CA THR A 123 -4.79 -32.45 13.28
C THR A 123 -6.15 -33.11 13.17
#